data_AF-A0A812RGR5-F1
#
_entry.id   AF-A0A812RGR5-F1
#
_cell.length_a   1.000
_cell.length_b   1.000
_cell.length_c   1.000
_cell.angle_alpha   90.00
_cell.angle_beta   90.00
_cell.angle_gamma   90.00
#
_symmetry.space_group_name_H-M   'P 1'
#
loop_
_entity.id
_entity.type
_entity.pdbx_description
1 polymer ?
#
loop_
_entity_poly.entity_id
_entity_poly.type
_entity_poly.pdbx_seq_one_letter_code
_entity_poly.pdbx_strand_id
1 'polypeptide(L)'
;MDTGVGEPGWIVVLDTLCSAVFLMEVIAKLYVLKPRQYFCGPAGAWNVFDVVLTGAAVLETVLSFAAGNGGSQSRVAMMLRGLRIARLARVAKLMRMPLLQKVATIVTGFFINLRPLFWVWLTLFMVVYFLAVLLRATLEAFRAARSCGDDGVGSEECESLVMVFSDGFGMGFDLVYAFAMVVALAEELFVTEEEFLRLIRKTEVQQLLCDMDINVEPREGILAAFVTEEDGSVSMSEIVSGLMRFRGDLHKIDLAIARSELENLQRQVAKVMQHIENHA
;
A
#
# COMPACT_ATOMS: atom_id res chain seq x y z
N MET A 1 3.17 -17.53 39.09
CA MET A 1 3.80 -17.37 40.41
C MET A 1 4.36 -15.97 40.45
N ASP A 2 3.70 -15.15 41.27
CA ASP A 2 4.12 -13.91 41.92
C ASP A 2 4.89 -12.88 41.05
N THR A 3 4.38 -11.67 40.87
CA THR A 3 3.89 -10.83 41.96
C THR A 3 2.84 -9.86 41.44
N GLY A 4 1.64 -9.96 42.01
CA GLY A 4 0.78 -8.78 42.18
C GLY A 4 1.49 -7.85 43.15
N VAL A 5 2.56 -7.18 42.70
CA VAL A 5 3.16 -6.07 43.44
C VAL A 5 2.09 -5.00 43.42
N GLY A 6 1.27 -4.97 44.47
CA GLY A 6 0.49 -3.79 44.81
C GLY A 6 1.48 -2.62 44.77
N GLU A 7 1.12 -1.56 44.07
CA GLU A 7 2.01 -0.40 43.91
C GLU A 7 2.59 -0.05 45.27
N PRO A 8 3.92 0.13 45.38
CA PRO A 8 4.54 0.35 46.68
C PRO A 8 3.90 1.58 47.32
N GLY A 9 3.50 1.46 48.59
CA GLY A 9 2.58 2.42 49.22
C GLY A 9 3.03 3.88 49.17
N TRP A 10 4.34 4.14 49.04
CA TRP A 10 4.88 5.48 48.83
C TRP A 10 4.41 6.14 47.51
N ILE A 11 4.22 5.36 46.43
CA ILE A 11 3.69 5.86 45.15
C ILE A 11 2.24 6.31 45.33
N VAL A 12 1.43 5.50 46.01
CA VAL A 12 0.01 5.82 46.27
C VAL A 12 -0.10 7.10 47.10
N VAL A 13 0.71 7.23 48.17
CA VAL A 13 0.75 8.44 49.00
C VAL A 13 1.16 9.66 48.19
N LEU A 14 2.18 9.53 47.33
CA LEU A 14 2.65 10.61 46.46
C LEU A 14 1.57 11.03 45.43
N ASP A 15 0.89 10.06 44.81
CA ASP A 15 -0.18 10.30 43.85
C ASP A 15 -1.39 10.96 44.52
N THR A 16 -1.76 10.55 45.74
CA THR A 16 -2.82 11.19 46.53
C THR A 16 -2.45 12.62 46.89
N LEU A 17 -1.22 12.86 47.37
CA LEU A 17 -0.73 14.19 47.72
C LEU A 17 -0.70 15.12 46.49
N CYS A 18 -0.17 14.64 45.37
CA CYS A 18 -0.09 15.37 44.11
C CYS A 18 -1.48 15.71 43.57
N SER A 19 -2.42 14.77 43.65
CA SER A 19 -3.83 15.00 43.28
C SER A 19 -4.48 16.07 44.16
N ALA A 20 -4.19 16.08 45.47
CA ALA A 20 -4.70 17.09 46.39
C ALA A 20 -4.16 18.50 46.12
N VAL A 21 -2.87 18.63 45.80
CA VAL A 21 -2.25 19.91 45.42
C VAL A 21 -2.87 20.45 44.12
N PHE A 22 -3.08 19.60 43.11
CA PHE A 22 -3.74 20.02 41.87
C PHE A 22 -5.21 20.39 42.06
N LEU A 23 -5.91 19.69 42.95
CA LEU A 23 -7.28 20.05 43.31
C LEU A 23 -7.32 21.43 43.96
N MET A 24 -6.40 21.71 44.90
CA MET A 24 -6.26 23.03 45.50
C MET A 24 -5.93 24.12 44.46
N GLU A 25 -5.06 23.83 43.49
CA GLU A 25 -4.74 24.76 42.40
C GLU A 25 -5.97 25.11 41.55
N VAL A 26 -6.77 24.11 41.16
CA VAL A 26 -8.01 24.31 40.38
C VAL A 26 -9.05 25.11 41.18
N ILE A 27 -9.23 24.77 42.46
CA ILE A 27 -10.15 25.46 43.36
C ILE A 27 -9.73 26.93 43.55
N ALA A 28 -8.45 27.18 43.81
CA ALA A 28 -7.91 28.53 43.94
C ALA A 28 -8.13 29.36 42.66
N LYS A 29 -7.85 28.79 41.49
CA LYS A 29 -8.10 29.47 40.20
C LYS A 29 -9.58 29.76 39.98
N LEU A 30 -10.47 28.84 40.35
CA LEU A 30 -11.92 29.02 40.21
C LEU A 30 -12.42 30.17 41.09
N TYR A 31 -11.91 30.29 42.32
CA TYR A 31 -12.25 31.40 43.23
C TYR A 31 -11.73 32.75 42.73
N VAL A 32 -10.50 32.81 42.21
CA VAL A 32 -9.88 34.08 41.77
C VAL A 32 -10.44 34.57 40.43
N LEU A 33 -10.65 33.69 39.45
CA LEU A 33 -10.92 34.08 38.06
C LEU A 33 -12.41 34.17 37.68
N LYS A 34 -13.34 33.87 38.60
CA LYS A 34 -14.79 33.71 38.36
C LYS A 34 -15.10 32.60 37.32
N PRO A 35 -16.15 31.77 37.51
CA PRO A 35 -16.40 30.61 36.64
C PRO A 35 -16.53 30.95 35.15
N ARG A 36 -17.20 32.06 34.84
CA ARG A 36 -17.47 32.47 33.45
C ARG A 36 -16.21 32.86 32.68
N GLN A 37 -15.28 33.56 33.33
CA GLN A 37 -14.02 33.99 32.74
C GLN A 37 -12.95 32.88 32.82
N TYR A 38 -13.06 31.97 33.78
CA TYR A 38 -12.21 30.78 33.88
C TYR A 38 -12.41 29.82 32.68
N PHE A 39 -13.66 29.57 32.28
CA PHE A 39 -14.00 28.65 31.19
C PHE A 39 -13.97 29.30 29.79
N CYS A 40 -14.39 30.56 29.65
CA CYS A 40 -14.44 31.26 28.35
C CYS A 40 -13.30 32.26 28.13
N GLY A 41 -12.23 32.21 28.93
CA GLY A 41 -11.06 33.06 28.73
C GLY A 41 -10.17 32.62 27.55
N PRO A 42 -9.16 33.41 27.17
CA PRO A 42 -8.19 33.06 26.12
C PRO A 42 -7.44 31.74 26.37
N ALA A 43 -7.27 31.35 27.64
CA ALA A 43 -6.70 30.07 28.08
C ALA A 43 -7.78 29.06 28.54
N GLY A 44 -9.04 29.29 28.18
CA GLY A 44 -10.20 28.52 28.65
C GLY A 44 -10.11 27.03 28.32
N ALA A 45 -9.68 26.68 27.10
CA ALA A 45 -9.49 25.28 26.69
C ALA A 45 -8.46 24.54 27.58
N TRP A 46 -7.37 25.22 27.95
CA TRP A 46 -6.35 24.67 28.84
C TRP A 46 -6.84 24.52 30.27
N ASN A 47 -7.72 25.42 30.72
CA ASN A 47 -8.34 25.35 32.05
C ASN A 47 -9.37 24.21 32.11
N VAL A 48 -10.20 24.05 31.08
CA VAL A 48 -11.13 22.90 30.94
C VAL A 48 -10.36 21.59 30.99
N PHE A 49 -9.28 21.48 30.20
CA PHE A 49 -8.42 20.29 30.20
C PHE A 49 -7.85 19.96 31.59
N ASP A 50 -7.38 20.97 32.31
CA ASP A 50 -6.84 20.82 33.67
C ASP A 50 -7.90 20.41 34.70
N VAL A 51 -9.13 20.92 34.58
CA VAL A 51 -10.27 20.49 35.41
C VAL A 51 -10.66 19.05 35.11
N VAL A 52 -10.75 18.67 33.84
CA VAL A 52 -11.08 17.29 33.43
C VAL A 52 -10.04 16.32 33.96
N LEU A 53 -8.77 16.65 33.81
CA LEU A 53 -7.66 15.80 34.25
C LEU A 53 -7.56 15.68 35.77
N THR A 54 -7.74 16.79 36.48
CA THR A 54 -7.76 16.82 37.95
C THR A 54 -9.00 16.11 38.50
N GLY A 55 -10.15 16.24 37.82
CA GLY A 55 -11.38 15.51 38.15
C GLY A 55 -11.24 14.01 37.95
N ALA A 56 -10.64 13.56 36.84
CA ALA A 56 -10.35 12.15 36.59
C ALA A 56 -9.40 11.55 37.65
N ALA A 57 -8.39 12.31 38.05
CA ALA A 57 -7.46 11.96 39.14
C ALA A 57 -8.17 11.79 40.50
N VAL A 58 -9.03 12.74 40.86
CA VAL A 58 -9.81 12.67 42.11
C VAL A 58 -10.78 11.48 42.05
N LEU A 59 -11.45 11.27 40.92
CA LEU A 59 -12.33 10.13 40.70
C LEU A 59 -11.59 8.80 40.87
N GLU A 60 -10.38 8.67 40.32
CA GLU A 60 -9.51 7.50 40.53
C GLU A 60 -9.24 7.24 42.01
N THR A 61 -8.86 8.27 42.77
CA THR A 61 -8.58 8.12 44.21
C THR A 61 -9.82 7.74 45.01
N VAL A 62 -10.98 8.33 44.71
CA VAL A 62 -12.26 8.01 45.38
C VAL A 62 -12.70 6.58 45.07
N LEU A 63 -12.62 6.17 43.80
CA LEU A 63 -12.96 4.81 43.38
C LEU A 63 -12.01 3.77 43.98
N SER A 64 -10.72 4.08 44.07
CA SER A 64 -9.72 3.19 44.67
C SER A 64 -9.98 2.98 46.17
N PHE A 65 -10.41 4.03 46.88
CA PHE A 65 -10.79 3.95 48.29
C PHE A 65 -12.11 3.20 48.50
N ALA A 66 -13.12 3.46 47.65
CA ALA A 66 -14.43 2.80 47.72
C ALA A 66 -14.37 1.30 47.37
N ALA A 67 -13.51 0.91 46.42
CA ALA A 67 -13.32 -0.48 46.01
C ALA A 67 -12.61 -1.35 47.06
N GLY A 68 -11.92 -0.74 48.04
CA GLY A 68 -11.33 -1.43 49.18
C GLY A 68 -12.37 -2.07 50.14
N ASN A 69 -13.64 -1.66 50.05
CA ASN A 69 -14.71 -2.06 50.98
C ASN A 69 -15.82 -2.96 50.38
N GLY A 70 -15.75 -3.39 49.11
CA GLY A 70 -16.84 -4.19 48.51
C GLY A 70 -16.50 -4.92 47.20
N GLY A 71 -16.88 -6.20 47.12
CA GLY A 71 -16.46 -7.20 46.11
C GLY A 71 -17.03 -7.07 44.70
N SER A 72 -16.82 -5.94 44.00
CA SER A 72 -17.03 -5.82 42.55
C SER A 72 -15.71 -5.54 41.81
N GLN A 73 -14.75 -6.46 41.98
CA GLN A 73 -13.35 -6.27 41.63
C GLN A 73 -13.09 -6.23 40.12
N SER A 74 -13.93 -6.83 39.26
CA SER A 74 -13.58 -7.02 37.84
C SER A 74 -13.85 -5.81 36.93
N ARG A 75 -14.98 -5.11 37.08
CA ARG A 75 -15.28 -3.89 36.30
C ARG A 75 -14.46 -2.70 36.77
N VAL A 76 -14.31 -2.58 38.09
CA VAL A 76 -13.50 -1.52 38.71
C VAL A 76 -12.02 -1.72 38.36
N ALA A 77 -11.49 -2.95 38.35
CA ALA A 77 -10.12 -3.19 37.91
C ALA A 77 -9.87 -2.80 36.45
N MET A 78 -10.84 -2.98 35.53
CA MET A 78 -10.69 -2.53 34.13
C MET A 78 -10.74 -1.00 34.02
N MET A 79 -11.61 -0.32 34.77
CA MET A 79 -11.66 1.15 34.83
C MET A 79 -10.38 1.74 35.45
N LEU A 80 -9.87 1.13 36.52
CA LEU A 80 -8.58 1.50 37.14
C LEU A 80 -7.40 1.31 36.19
N ARG A 81 -7.44 0.34 35.27
CA ARG A 81 -6.43 0.18 34.20
C ARG A 81 -6.46 1.33 33.19
N GLY A 82 -7.64 1.81 32.81
CA GLY A 82 -7.79 2.99 31.95
C GLY A 82 -7.33 4.29 32.62
N LEU A 83 -7.54 4.42 33.93
CA LEU A 83 -7.15 5.60 34.72
C LEU A 83 -5.62 5.78 34.86
N ARG A 84 -4.82 4.73 34.62
CA ARG A 84 -3.35 4.86 34.52
C ARG A 84 -2.90 5.82 33.41
N ILE A 85 -3.66 5.93 32.32
CA ILE A 85 -3.40 6.91 31.24
C ILE A 85 -3.60 8.34 31.76
N ALA A 86 -4.51 8.56 32.70
CA ALA A 86 -4.71 9.87 33.32
C ALA A 86 -3.46 10.31 34.11
N ARG A 87 -2.69 9.38 34.68
CA ARG A 87 -1.39 9.70 35.32
C ARG A 87 -0.38 10.24 34.30
N LEU A 88 -0.28 9.63 33.12
CA LEU A 88 0.56 10.12 32.02
C LEU A 88 0.04 11.45 31.45
N ALA A 89 -1.28 11.63 31.39
CA ALA A 89 -1.86 12.89 30.95
C ALA A 89 -1.53 14.07 31.88
N ARG A 90 -1.15 13.85 33.15
CA ARG A 90 -0.59 14.90 34.03
C ARG A 90 0.73 15.46 33.52
N VAL A 91 1.50 14.71 32.73
CA VAL A 91 2.68 15.23 32.02
C VAL A 91 2.28 16.33 31.03
N ALA A 92 1.06 16.31 30.49
CA ALA A 92 0.58 17.40 29.65
C ALA A 92 0.45 18.73 30.44
N LYS A 93 0.39 18.71 31.78
CA LYS A 93 0.47 19.94 32.59
C LYS A 93 1.86 20.59 32.50
N LEU A 94 2.93 19.84 32.23
CA LEU A 94 4.27 20.42 32.00
C LEU A 94 4.30 21.32 30.77
N MET A 95 3.38 21.16 29.81
CA MET A 95 3.24 22.05 28.66
C MET A 95 2.91 23.50 29.06
N ARG A 96 2.49 23.75 30.31
CA ARG A 96 2.29 25.09 30.86
C ARG A 96 3.58 25.77 31.31
N MET A 97 4.68 25.04 31.47
CA MET A 97 5.98 25.64 31.82
C MET A 97 6.44 26.58 30.69
N PRO A 98 7.05 27.74 31.01
CA PRO A 98 7.44 28.73 30.00
C PRO A 98 8.42 28.18 28.94
N LEU A 99 9.18 27.13 29.27
CA LEU A 99 10.02 26.40 28.30
C LEU A 99 9.19 25.58 27.28
N LEU A 100 8.14 24.92 27.74
CA LEU A 100 7.33 23.98 26.93
C LEU A 100 6.11 24.65 26.28
N GLN A 101 5.74 25.86 26.69
CA GLN A 101 4.75 26.66 25.98
C GLN A 101 5.12 26.87 24.51
N LYS A 102 6.42 27.01 24.20
CA LYS A 102 6.91 27.05 22.82
C LYS A 102 6.55 25.78 22.04
N VAL A 103 6.70 24.60 22.68
CA VAL A 103 6.32 23.31 22.10
C VAL A 103 4.79 23.22 21.96
N ALA A 104 4.03 23.69 22.95
CA ALA A 104 2.57 23.73 22.89
C ALA A 104 2.05 24.58 21.73
N THR A 105 2.64 25.75 21.49
CA THR A 105 2.30 26.60 20.34
C THR A 105 2.59 25.91 19.01
N ILE A 106 3.72 25.19 18.89
CA ILE A 106 4.04 24.40 17.70
C ILE A 106 3.01 23.29 17.49
N VAL A 107 2.65 22.56 18.55
CA VAL A 107 1.63 21.49 18.50
C VAL A 107 0.26 22.05 18.11
N THR A 108 -0.17 23.16 18.71
CA THR A 108 -1.41 23.84 18.31
C THR A 108 -1.36 24.28 16.85
N GLY A 109 -0.23 24.82 16.39
CA GLY A 109 0.02 25.14 14.98
C GLY A 109 -0.11 23.93 14.06
N PHE A 110 0.45 22.78 14.46
CA PHE A 110 0.32 21.53 13.72
C PHE A 110 -1.14 21.11 13.54
N PHE A 111 -1.93 21.08 14.63
CA PHE A 111 -3.34 20.71 14.56
C PHE A 111 -4.19 21.68 13.74
N ILE A 112 -3.87 22.98 13.75
CA ILE A 112 -4.53 23.96 12.87
C ILE A 112 -4.27 23.64 11.40
N ASN A 113 -3.05 23.20 11.07
CA ASN A 113 -2.66 22.85 9.70
C ASN A 113 -3.15 21.46 9.26
N LEU A 114 -3.57 20.57 10.16
CA LEU A 114 -4.15 19.28 9.77
C LEU A 114 -5.45 19.43 8.98
N ARG A 115 -6.25 20.46 9.26
CA ARG A 115 -7.52 20.69 8.56
C ARG A 115 -7.32 20.95 7.07
N PRO A 116 -6.49 21.92 6.62
CA PRO A 116 -6.19 22.08 5.20
C PRO A 116 -5.45 20.86 4.63
N LEU A 117 -4.57 20.21 5.42
CA LEU A 117 -3.88 19.00 4.97
C LEU A 117 -4.87 17.88 4.59
N PHE A 118 -5.93 17.69 5.38
CA PHE A 118 -6.99 16.73 5.05
C PHE A 118 -7.63 17.00 3.70
N TRP A 119 -7.92 18.27 3.38
CA TRP A 119 -8.46 18.65 2.07
C TRP A 119 -7.46 18.40 0.94
N VAL A 120 -6.18 18.68 1.15
CA VAL A 120 -5.12 18.39 0.17
C VAL A 120 -5.02 16.88 -0.10
N TRP A 121 -5.03 16.06 0.95
CA TRP A 121 -5.05 14.60 0.80
C TRP A 121 -6.29 14.10 0.07
N LEU A 122 -7.46 14.66 0.39
CA LEU A 122 -8.71 14.32 -0.30
C LEU A 122 -8.64 14.69 -1.79
N THR A 123 -8.13 15.88 -2.12
CA THR A 123 -7.96 16.33 -3.51
C THR A 123 -6.93 15.47 -4.25
N LEU A 124 -5.80 15.15 -3.62
CA LEU A 124 -4.79 14.26 -4.19
C LEU A 124 -5.38 12.87 -4.47
N PHE A 125 -6.13 12.32 -3.51
CA PHE A 125 -6.80 11.04 -3.67
C PHE A 125 -7.81 11.05 -4.82
N MET A 126 -8.58 12.13 -4.98
CA MET A 126 -9.51 12.30 -6.10
C MET A 126 -8.80 12.31 -7.45
N VAL A 127 -7.67 13.02 -7.58
CA VAL A 127 -6.88 13.06 -8.82
C VAL A 127 -6.28 11.69 -9.14
N VAL A 128 -5.71 11.00 -8.15
CA VAL A 128 -5.14 9.65 -8.36
C VAL A 128 -6.24 8.65 -8.72
N TYR A 129 -7.40 8.72 -8.07
CA TYR A 129 -8.54 7.86 -8.39
C TYR A 129 -9.02 8.10 -9.82
N PHE A 130 -9.17 9.36 -10.22
CA PHE A 130 -9.56 9.71 -11.58
C PHE A 130 -8.56 9.21 -12.62
N LEU A 131 -7.26 9.39 -12.36
CA LEU A 131 -6.18 8.86 -13.21
C LEU A 131 -6.23 7.34 -13.33
N ALA A 132 -6.52 6.63 -12.23
CA ALA A 132 -6.64 5.17 -12.22
C ALA A 132 -7.85 4.69 -13.04
N VAL A 133 -8.99 5.41 -12.98
CA VAL A 133 -10.17 5.10 -13.80
C VAL A 133 -9.88 5.34 -15.28
N LEU A 134 -9.23 6.46 -15.62
CA LEU A 134 -8.81 6.73 -17.00
C LEU A 134 -7.83 5.68 -17.51
N LEU A 135 -6.86 5.28 -16.68
CA LEU A 135 -5.92 4.21 -17.01
C LEU A 135 -6.67 2.92 -17.34
N ARG A 136 -7.58 2.49 -16.49
CA ARG A 136 -8.39 1.29 -16.78
C ARG A 136 -9.18 1.43 -18.08
N ALA A 137 -9.86 2.55 -18.29
CA ALA A 137 -10.65 2.78 -19.50
C ALA A 137 -9.78 2.74 -20.77
N THR A 138 -8.62 3.40 -20.75
CA THR A 138 -7.68 3.40 -21.90
C THR A 138 -7.05 2.02 -22.13
N LEU A 139 -6.70 1.28 -21.07
CA LEU A 139 -6.16 -0.08 -21.19
C LEU A 139 -7.19 -1.05 -21.75
N GLU A 140 -8.45 -0.96 -21.32
CA GLU A 140 -9.53 -1.78 -21.85
C GLU A 140 -9.79 -1.47 -23.34
N ALA A 141 -9.78 -0.18 -23.72
CA ALA A 141 -9.88 0.21 -25.12
C ALA A 141 -8.72 -0.32 -25.97
N PHE A 142 -7.49 -0.26 -25.45
CA PHE A 142 -6.32 -0.76 -26.15
C PHE A 142 -6.34 -2.29 -26.30
N ARG A 143 -6.75 -3.03 -25.26
CA ARG A 143 -6.91 -4.48 -25.33
C ARG A 143 -8.00 -4.89 -26.32
N ALA A 144 -9.12 -4.17 -26.36
CA ALA A 144 -10.17 -4.38 -27.35
C ALA A 144 -9.63 -4.16 -28.78
N ALA A 145 -8.87 -3.07 -29.01
CA ALA A 145 -8.21 -2.80 -30.29
C ALA A 145 -7.28 -3.94 -30.73
N ARG A 146 -6.52 -4.49 -29.78
CA ARG A 146 -5.62 -5.60 -30.02
C ARG A 146 -6.35 -6.89 -30.38
N SER A 147 -7.46 -7.19 -29.70
CA SER A 147 -8.28 -8.38 -29.99
C SER A 147 -8.97 -8.29 -31.36
N CYS A 148 -9.37 -7.09 -31.80
CA CYS A 148 -9.99 -6.87 -33.12
C CYS A 148 -8.98 -6.89 -34.28
N GLY A 149 -7.67 -6.88 -34.02
CA GLY A 149 -6.64 -6.98 -35.06
C GLY A 149 -6.56 -8.36 -35.75
N ASP A 150 -7.35 -9.34 -35.30
CA ASP A 150 -7.42 -10.68 -35.90
C ASP A 150 -8.44 -10.79 -37.04
N ASP A 151 -9.58 -10.13 -36.90
CA ASP A 151 -10.63 -10.12 -37.90
C ASP A 151 -10.60 -8.74 -38.57
N GLY A 152 -10.23 -8.65 -39.86
CA GLY A 152 -10.04 -7.38 -40.58
C GLY A 152 -11.30 -6.50 -40.79
N VAL A 153 -12.19 -6.41 -39.81
CA VAL A 153 -13.44 -5.65 -39.78
C VAL A 153 -13.64 -5.13 -38.35
N GLY A 154 -13.26 -3.88 -38.04
CA GLY A 154 -13.56 -3.32 -36.71
C GLY A 154 -12.82 -2.06 -36.24
N SER A 155 -12.07 -1.35 -37.09
CA SER A 155 -11.28 -0.17 -36.66
C SER A 155 -12.11 1.02 -36.14
N GLU A 156 -13.43 1.07 -36.38
CA GLU A 156 -14.28 2.22 -36.04
C GLU A 156 -14.69 2.27 -34.54
N GLU A 157 -14.74 1.14 -33.82
CA GLU A 157 -15.19 1.12 -32.42
C GLU A 157 -14.15 1.69 -31.44
N CYS A 158 -12.86 1.50 -31.71
CA CYS A 158 -11.78 2.01 -30.85
C CYS A 158 -11.62 3.53 -30.94
N GLU A 159 -11.81 4.11 -32.13
CA GLU A 159 -11.76 5.56 -32.34
C GLU A 159 -12.96 6.25 -31.66
N SER A 160 -14.12 5.58 -31.64
CA SER A 160 -15.33 6.06 -30.97
C SER A 160 -15.17 6.15 -29.45
N LEU A 161 -14.52 5.18 -28.80
CA LEU A 161 -14.38 5.16 -27.33
C LEU A 161 -13.46 6.28 -26.81
N VAL A 162 -12.39 6.61 -27.56
CA VAL A 162 -11.53 7.77 -27.28
C VAL A 162 -12.29 9.08 -27.50
N MET A 163 -13.11 9.19 -28.55
CA MET A 163 -13.96 10.36 -28.79
C MET A 163 -15.04 10.55 -27.71
N VAL A 164 -15.68 9.47 -27.24
CA VAL A 164 -16.69 9.51 -26.17
C VAL A 164 -16.09 9.97 -24.84
N PHE A 165 -14.87 9.53 -24.51
CA PHE A 165 -14.18 10.01 -23.31
C PHE A 165 -13.72 11.47 -23.42
N SER A 166 -13.33 11.92 -24.62
CA SER A 166 -12.99 13.33 -24.90
C SER A 166 -14.19 14.26 -24.66
N ASP A 167 -15.37 13.91 -25.19
CA ASP A 167 -16.55 14.76 -25.09
C ASP A 167 -17.24 14.68 -23.71
N GLY A 168 -17.13 13.54 -23.02
CA GLY A 168 -17.79 13.32 -21.73
C GLY A 168 -17.12 14.00 -20.52
N PHE A 169 -15.79 14.22 -20.56
CA PHE A 169 -15.03 14.66 -19.40
C PHE A 169 -14.44 16.09 -19.50
N GLY A 170 -14.50 16.73 -20.66
CA GLY A 170 -13.95 18.08 -20.87
C GLY A 170 -12.43 18.17 -20.69
N MET A 171 -11.72 17.04 -20.72
CA MET A 171 -10.26 17.02 -20.80
C MET A 171 -9.85 17.29 -22.24
N GLY A 172 -8.94 18.25 -22.45
CA GLY A 172 -8.41 18.51 -23.79
C GLY A 172 -7.76 17.26 -24.39
N PHE A 173 -7.90 17.09 -25.72
CA PHE A 173 -7.33 16.00 -26.49
C PHE A 173 -5.84 15.75 -26.17
N ASP A 174 -5.07 16.81 -25.90
CA ASP A 174 -3.65 16.74 -25.57
C ASP A 174 -3.36 15.92 -24.29
N LEU A 175 -4.20 16.02 -23.26
CA LEU A 175 -3.98 15.31 -22.00
C LEU A 175 -4.31 13.82 -22.12
N VAL A 176 -5.38 13.50 -22.85
CA VAL A 176 -5.80 12.12 -23.11
C VAL A 176 -4.77 11.42 -23.98
N TYR A 177 -4.28 12.08 -25.04
CA TYR A 177 -3.22 11.54 -25.89
C TYR A 177 -1.90 11.38 -25.13
N ALA A 178 -1.49 12.38 -24.34
CA ALA A 178 -0.28 12.28 -23.52
C ALA A 178 -0.38 11.11 -22.54
N PHE A 179 -1.56 10.89 -21.93
CA PHE A 179 -1.76 9.77 -21.02
C PHE A 179 -1.78 8.43 -21.74
N ALA A 180 -2.55 8.30 -22.83
CA ALA A 180 -2.55 7.09 -23.65
C ALA A 180 -1.14 6.75 -24.17
N MET A 181 -0.35 7.76 -24.55
CA MET A 181 1.04 7.60 -24.95
C MET A 181 1.94 7.15 -23.79
N VAL A 182 1.78 7.72 -22.59
CA VAL A 182 2.51 7.28 -21.38
C VAL A 182 2.18 5.83 -21.03
N VAL A 183 0.92 5.43 -21.16
CA VAL A 183 0.49 4.05 -20.93
C VAL A 183 1.08 3.11 -21.99
N ALA A 184 1.00 3.50 -23.27
CA ALA A 184 1.61 2.75 -24.37
C ALA A 184 3.14 2.62 -24.24
N LEU A 185 3.80 3.59 -23.61
CA LEU A 185 5.24 3.53 -23.30
C LEU A 185 5.56 2.75 -22.01
N ALA A 186 4.60 2.59 -21.10
CA ALA A 186 4.79 1.93 -19.81
C ALA A 186 4.49 0.43 -19.85
N GLU A 187 3.66 -0.06 -20.78
CA GLU A 187 3.51 -1.50 -20.99
C GLU A 187 4.69 -2.04 -21.82
N GLU A 188 5.42 -3.02 -21.27
CA GLU A 188 6.27 -3.86 -22.09
C GLU A 188 5.37 -4.57 -23.12
N LEU A 189 5.73 -4.52 -24.40
CA LEU A 189 4.96 -5.18 -25.45
C LEU A 189 5.08 -6.70 -25.30
N PHE A 190 4.10 -7.31 -24.64
CA PHE A 190 3.95 -8.76 -24.57
C PHE A 190 3.29 -9.28 -25.84
N VAL A 191 3.77 -10.37 -26.41
CA VAL A 191 3.26 -10.99 -27.63
C VAL A 191 2.87 -12.43 -27.32
N THR A 192 1.68 -12.86 -27.74
CA THR A 192 1.22 -14.25 -27.56
C THR A 192 1.80 -15.16 -28.65
N GLU A 193 1.74 -16.48 -28.44
CA GLU A 193 2.25 -17.45 -29.41
C GLU A 193 1.59 -17.34 -30.79
N GLU A 194 0.28 -17.12 -30.83
CA GLU A 194 -0.46 -16.94 -32.07
C GLU A 194 -0.03 -15.67 -32.81
N GLU A 195 0.12 -14.55 -32.09
CA GLU A 195 0.63 -13.29 -32.67
C GLU A 195 2.05 -13.46 -33.20
N PHE A 196 2.92 -14.13 -32.44
CA PHE A 196 4.30 -14.36 -32.85
C PHE A 196 4.37 -15.21 -34.13
N LEU A 197 3.57 -16.29 -34.22
CA LEU A 197 3.49 -17.14 -35.41
C LEU A 197 2.92 -16.38 -36.61
N ARG A 198 1.96 -15.47 -36.42
CA ARG A 198 1.46 -14.59 -37.48
C ARG A 198 2.54 -13.61 -37.96
N LEU A 199 3.31 -13.04 -37.04
CA LEU A 199 4.38 -12.11 -37.36
C LEU A 199 5.49 -12.78 -38.15
N ILE A 200 5.98 -13.94 -37.72
CA ILE A 200 7.04 -14.69 -38.40
C ILE A 200 6.61 -15.26 -39.77
N ARG A 201 5.30 -15.36 -40.02
CA ARG A 201 4.77 -15.77 -41.33
C ARG A 201 4.79 -14.64 -42.36
N LYS A 202 4.89 -13.38 -41.93
CA LYS A 202 4.96 -12.24 -42.86
C LYS A 202 6.30 -12.25 -43.60
N THR A 203 6.25 -12.17 -44.92
CA THR A 203 7.43 -12.22 -45.80
C THR A 203 8.47 -11.14 -45.44
N GLU A 204 8.01 -9.95 -45.06
CA GLU A 204 8.87 -8.84 -44.63
C GLU A 204 9.66 -9.18 -43.35
N VAL A 205 9.01 -9.84 -42.38
CA VAL A 205 9.64 -10.25 -41.13
C VAL A 205 10.64 -11.37 -41.38
N GLN A 206 10.32 -12.33 -42.26
CA GLN A 206 11.26 -13.37 -42.66
C GLN A 206 12.49 -12.81 -43.36
N GLN A 207 12.33 -11.80 -44.23
CA GLN A 207 13.45 -11.14 -44.88
C GLN A 207 14.37 -10.45 -43.85
N LEU A 208 13.80 -9.74 -42.88
CA LEU A 208 14.55 -9.11 -41.80
C LEU A 208 15.28 -10.14 -40.91
N LEU A 209 14.64 -11.26 -40.61
CA LEU A 209 15.27 -12.34 -39.83
C LEU A 209 16.42 -13.00 -40.62
N CYS A 210 16.23 -13.23 -41.92
CA CYS A 210 17.28 -13.72 -42.82
C CYS A 210 18.47 -12.75 -42.90
N ASP A 211 18.22 -11.44 -43.00
CA ASP A 211 19.28 -10.41 -43.00
C ASP A 211 20.07 -10.38 -41.68
N MET A 212 19.45 -10.81 -40.58
CA MET A 212 20.08 -10.94 -39.27
C MET A 212 20.77 -12.30 -39.04
N ASP A 213 20.75 -13.21 -40.03
CA ASP A 213 21.27 -14.59 -39.95
C ASP A 213 20.54 -15.44 -38.89
N ILE A 214 19.22 -15.26 -38.81
CA ILE A 214 18.33 -15.94 -37.87
C ILE A 214 17.39 -16.83 -38.69
N ASN A 215 17.64 -18.13 -38.69
CA ASN A 215 16.79 -19.10 -39.39
C ASN A 215 15.76 -19.67 -38.42
N VAL A 216 14.53 -19.15 -38.48
CA VAL A 216 13.42 -19.57 -37.60
C VAL A 216 12.26 -20.05 -38.45
N GLU A 217 11.93 -21.33 -38.33
CA GLU A 217 10.78 -21.91 -39.01
C GLU A 217 9.50 -21.71 -38.17
N PRO A 218 8.39 -21.26 -38.77
CA PRO A 218 7.11 -21.17 -38.07
C PRO A 218 6.61 -22.56 -37.68
N ARG A 219 6.69 -22.89 -36.39
CA ARG A 219 6.18 -24.14 -35.80
C ARG A 219 5.44 -23.84 -34.50
N GLU A 220 4.34 -24.53 -34.24
CA GLU A 220 3.66 -24.46 -32.94
C GLU A 220 4.60 -24.98 -31.83
N GLY A 221 4.58 -24.32 -30.67
CA GLY A 221 5.47 -24.58 -29.55
C GLY A 221 6.82 -23.86 -29.61
N ILE A 222 7.06 -22.99 -30.61
CA ILE A 222 8.35 -22.30 -30.74
C ILE A 222 8.64 -21.34 -29.58
N LEU A 223 7.59 -20.76 -28.99
CA LEU A 223 7.72 -19.89 -27.82
C LEU A 223 8.03 -20.66 -26.53
N ALA A 224 7.91 -21.99 -26.50
CA ALA A 224 8.36 -22.79 -25.35
C ALA A 224 9.88 -22.74 -25.13
N ALA A 225 10.64 -22.32 -26.15
CA ALA A 225 12.08 -22.08 -26.04
C ALA A 225 12.42 -20.71 -25.40
N PHE A 226 11.43 -19.83 -25.25
CA PHE A 226 11.54 -18.50 -24.67
C PHE A 226 11.00 -18.52 -23.24
N VAL A 227 11.44 -17.59 -22.39
CA VAL A 227 10.85 -17.43 -21.06
C VAL A 227 9.46 -16.79 -21.21
N THR A 228 8.42 -17.57 -20.96
CA THR A 228 7.02 -17.12 -21.00
C THR A 228 6.56 -16.64 -19.63
N GLU A 229 5.71 -15.62 -19.61
CA GLU A 229 4.95 -15.21 -18.42
C GLU A 229 3.89 -16.26 -18.03
N GLU A 230 3.25 -16.10 -16.86
CA GLU A 230 2.24 -17.05 -16.36
C GLU A 230 1.02 -17.23 -17.29
N ASP A 231 0.79 -16.28 -18.19
CA ASP A 231 -0.29 -16.30 -19.19
C ASP A 231 0.13 -16.87 -20.56
N GLY A 232 1.39 -17.29 -20.71
CA GLY A 232 1.94 -17.80 -21.97
C GLY A 232 2.37 -16.72 -22.98
N SER A 233 2.35 -15.44 -22.60
CA SER A 233 2.88 -14.35 -23.40
C SER A 233 4.38 -14.16 -23.21
N VAL A 234 5.07 -13.58 -24.20
CA VAL A 234 6.51 -13.31 -24.15
C VAL A 234 6.76 -11.83 -24.39
N SER A 235 7.54 -11.18 -23.52
CA SER A 235 7.90 -9.76 -23.68
C SER A 235 8.84 -9.55 -24.86
N MET A 236 8.83 -8.33 -25.43
CA MET A 236 9.71 -7.98 -26.55
C MET A 236 11.20 -8.17 -26.22
N SER A 237 11.62 -7.94 -24.98
CA SER A 237 13.01 -8.12 -24.53
C SER A 237 13.43 -9.59 -24.54
N GLU A 238 12.53 -10.50 -24.18
CA GLU A 238 12.77 -11.94 -24.25
C GLU A 238 12.69 -12.45 -25.69
N ILE A 239 11.80 -11.91 -26.53
CA ILE A 239 11.79 -12.20 -27.97
C ILE A 239 13.12 -11.83 -28.60
N VAL A 240 13.64 -10.63 -28.36
CA VAL A 240 14.94 -10.20 -28.89
C VAL A 240 16.06 -11.11 -28.36
N SER A 241 16.03 -11.46 -27.08
CA SER A 241 17.04 -12.32 -26.46
C SER A 241 16.98 -13.76 -26.98
N GLY A 242 15.79 -14.32 -27.20
CA GLY A 242 15.61 -15.65 -27.76
C GLY A 242 15.92 -15.71 -29.25
N LEU A 243 15.55 -14.69 -30.04
CA LEU A 243 15.96 -14.56 -31.44
C LEU A 243 17.49 -14.38 -31.56
N MET A 244 18.13 -13.67 -30.64
CA MET A 244 19.60 -13.61 -30.56
C MET A 244 20.25 -14.95 -30.19
N ARG A 245 19.55 -15.86 -29.50
CA ARG A 245 20.03 -17.24 -29.29
C ARG A 245 19.95 -18.09 -30.55
N PHE A 246 18.97 -17.81 -31.42
CA PHE A 246 18.85 -18.44 -32.73
C PHE A 246 19.83 -17.87 -33.77
N ARG A 247 20.51 -16.77 -33.44
CA ARG A 247 21.51 -16.15 -34.30
C ARG A 247 22.84 -16.92 -34.25
N GLY A 248 23.21 -17.53 -35.38
CA GLY A 248 24.50 -18.20 -35.60
C GLY A 248 24.41 -19.67 -36.03
N ASP A 249 25.52 -20.19 -36.55
CA ASP A 249 25.64 -21.52 -37.16
C ASP A 249 24.98 -22.66 -36.36
N LEU A 250 24.08 -23.36 -37.06
CA LEU A 250 23.26 -24.53 -36.68
C LEU A 250 23.88 -25.51 -35.64
N HIS A 251 25.21 -25.61 -35.59
CA HIS A 251 25.94 -26.59 -34.78
C HIS A 251 25.84 -26.43 -33.26
N LYS A 252 25.62 -25.20 -32.74
CA LYS A 252 25.55 -25.00 -31.27
C LYS A 252 24.15 -25.23 -30.70
N ILE A 253 23.12 -25.00 -31.51
CA ILE A 253 21.71 -25.17 -31.12
C ILE A 253 21.35 -26.65 -31.13
N ASP A 254 21.75 -27.40 -32.16
CA ASP A 254 21.54 -28.85 -32.23
C ASP A 254 22.23 -29.58 -31.07
N LEU A 255 23.41 -29.11 -30.62
CA LEU A 255 24.10 -29.65 -29.45
C LEU A 255 23.34 -29.36 -28.14
N ALA A 256 22.74 -28.17 -28.02
CA ALA A 256 21.97 -27.79 -26.84
C ALA A 256 20.66 -28.58 -26.75
N ILE A 257 19.98 -28.79 -27.88
CA ILE A 257 18.77 -29.61 -27.98
C ILE A 257 19.11 -31.08 -27.68
N ALA A 258 20.13 -31.64 -28.33
CA ALA A 258 20.57 -33.01 -28.09
C ALA A 258 20.99 -33.25 -26.62
N ARG A 259 21.61 -32.26 -25.97
CA ARG A 259 21.94 -32.32 -24.55
C ARG A 259 20.70 -32.33 -23.66
N SER A 260 19.70 -31.51 -23.97
CA SER A 260 18.44 -31.46 -23.24
C SER A 260 17.67 -32.79 -23.32
N GLU A 261 17.61 -33.40 -24.52
CA GLU A 261 17.01 -34.72 -24.71
C GLU A 261 17.76 -35.83 -23.95
N LEU A 262 19.10 -35.77 -23.94
CA LEU A 262 19.93 -36.74 -23.22
C LEU A 262 19.70 -36.68 -21.69
N GLU A 263 19.58 -35.47 -21.13
CA GLU A 263 19.28 -35.28 -19.70
C GLU A 263 17.86 -35.78 -19.34
N ASN A 264 16.93 -35.73 -20.29
CA ASN A 264 15.58 -36.23 -20.10
C ASN A 264 15.54 -37.77 -20.16
N LEU A 265 16.28 -38.38 -21.10
CA LEU A 265 16.43 -39.83 -21.18
C LEU A 265 17.14 -40.42 -19.95
N GLN A 266 18.19 -39.76 -19.45
CA GLN A 266 18.86 -40.21 -18.22
C GLN A 266 17.92 -40.22 -17.02
N ARG A 267 17.05 -39.21 -16.90
CA ARG A 267 16.02 -39.17 -15.84
C ARG A 267 15.00 -40.29 -15.98
N GLN A 268 14.61 -40.67 -17.20
CA GLN A 268 13.70 -41.79 -17.42
C GLN A 268 14.35 -43.14 -17.11
N VAL A 269 15.59 -43.36 -17.55
CA VAL A 269 16.34 -44.59 -17.26
C VAL A 269 16.56 -44.75 -15.76
N ALA A 270 16.91 -43.67 -15.04
CA ALA A 270 17.05 -43.70 -13.58
C ALA A 270 15.76 -44.12 -12.87
N LYS A 271 14.61 -43.60 -13.33
CA LYS A 271 13.30 -44.00 -12.79
C LYS A 271 12.98 -45.48 -13.04
N VAL A 272 13.30 -46.00 -14.23
CA VAL A 272 13.07 -47.42 -14.56
C VAL A 272 14.00 -48.32 -13.75
N MET A 273 15.28 -47.95 -13.59
CA MET A 273 16.24 -48.71 -12.79
C MET A 273 15.79 -48.83 -11.33
N GLN A 274 15.29 -47.72 -10.77
CA GLN A 274 14.74 -47.68 -9.42
C GLN A 274 13.44 -48.50 -9.29
N HIS A 275 12.65 -48.62 -10.35
CA HIS A 275 11.44 -49.45 -10.36
C HIS A 275 11.77 -50.95 -10.41
N ILE A 276 12.85 -51.33 -11.11
CA ILE A 276 13.34 -52.72 -11.17
C ILE A 276 13.96 -53.13 -9.84
N GLU A 277 14.74 -52.25 -9.20
CA GLU A 277 15.37 -52.52 -7.91
C GLU A 277 14.35 -52.66 -6.76
N ASN A 278 13.20 -52.00 -6.86
CA ASN A 278 12.10 -52.13 -5.89
C ASN A 278 11.19 -53.36 -6.14
N HIS A 279 11.38 -54.09 -7.24
CA HIS A 279 10.58 -55.26 -7.63
C HIS A 279 11.40 -56.54 -7.84
N ALA A 280 12.69 -56.52 -7.51
CA ALA A 280 13.57 -57.68 -7.38
C ALA A 280 13.80 -58.00 -5.89
#